data_AF-A0A537JR79-F1
#
_entry.id   AF-A0A537JR79-F1
#
_cell.length_a   1.000
_cell.length_b   1.000
_cell.length_c   1.000
_cell.angle_alpha   90.00
_cell.angle_beta   90.00
_cell.angle_gamma   90.00
#
_symmetry.space_group_name_H-M   'P 1'
#
loop_
_entity.id
_entity.type
_entity.pdbx_description
1 polymer ?
#
loop_
_entity_poly.entity_id
_entity_poly.type
_entity_poly.pdbx_seq_one_letter_code
_entity_poly.pdbx_strand_id
1 'polypeptide(L)'
;GQQIDQAYINMVSASDRYKVLLDQVSAYDESFRAAEIRFNNGVGTSIDYLTAKNNLDRANLSLITAKYDYVLRTKVLDYYQGKQLW
;
A
#
# COMPACT_ATOMS: atom_id res chain seq x y z
N GLY A 1 4.98 20.81 20.38
CA GLY A 1 5.78 20.30 21.51
C GLY A 1 6.47 19.06 21.00
N GLN A 2 7.78 18.90 21.19
CA GLN A 2 8.64 18.07 20.34
C GLN A 2 8.07 16.67 19.99
N GLN A 3 7.43 15.99 20.94
CA GLN A 3 6.82 14.67 20.71
C GLN A 3 5.60 14.70 19.77
N ILE A 4 4.75 15.73 19.89
CA ILE A 4 3.59 15.94 18.99
C ILE A 4 4.08 16.22 17.57
N ASP A 5 5.10 17.06 17.42
CA ASP A 5 5.62 17.48 16.11
C ASP A 5 6.25 16.28 15.39
N GLN A 6 7.01 15.45 16.11
CA GLN A 6 7.59 14.22 15.57
C GLN A 6 6.52 13.17 15.23
N ALA A 7 5.51 12.98 16.09
CA ALA A 7 4.40 12.07 15.82
C ALA A 7 3.59 12.48 14.59
N TYR A 8 3.40 13.79 14.39
CA TYR A 8 2.72 14.35 13.23
C TYR A 8 3.50 14.06 11.93
N ILE A 9 4.79 14.36 11.88
CA ILE A 9 5.65 14.06 10.71
C ILE A 9 5.60 12.57 10.39
N ASN A 10 5.73 11.73 11.41
CA ASN A 10 5.67 10.28 11.27
C ASN A 10 4.34 9.81 10.67
N MET A 11 3.21 10.33 11.15
CA MET A 11 1.88 10.01 10.63
C MET A 11 1.71 10.46 9.17
N VAL A 12 2.17 11.68 8.83
CA VAL A 12 2.11 12.21 7.46
C VAL A 12 2.92 11.33 6.50
N SER A 13 4.16 10.98 6.84
CA SER A 13 4.99 10.11 6.00
C SER A 13 4.36 8.73 5.77
N ALA A 14 3.69 8.16 6.77
CA ALA A 14 2.99 6.89 6.61
C ALA A 14 1.71 7.03 5.76
N SER A 15 0.99 8.15 5.89
CA SER A 15 -0.16 8.48 5.04
C SER A 15 0.25 8.58 3.57
N ASP A 16 1.34 9.28 3.28
CA ASP A 16 1.83 9.46 1.92
C ASP A 16 2.35 8.15 1.33
N ARG A 17 3.06 7.34 2.13
CA ARG A 17 3.45 5.98 1.71
C ARG A 17 2.25 5.11 1.40
N TYR A 18 1.19 5.18 2.21
CA TYR A 18 -0.05 4.43 1.95
C TYR A 18 -0.69 4.85 0.63
N LYS A 19 -0.76 6.15 0.33
CA LYS A 19 -1.29 6.66 -0.96
C LYS A 19 -0.47 6.19 -2.16
N VAL A 20 0.86 6.30 -2.10
CA VAL A 20 1.75 5.81 -3.17
C VAL A 20 1.54 4.32 -3.44
N LEU A 21 1.33 3.52 -2.39
CA LEU A 21 1.09 2.09 -2.54
C LEU A 21 -0.31 1.75 -3.06
N LEU A 22 -1.31 2.63 -2.89
CA LEU A 22 -2.60 2.48 -3.56
C LEU A 22 -2.42 2.60 -5.09
N ASP A 23 -1.69 3.62 -5.54
CA ASP A 23 -1.40 3.83 -6.95
C ASP A 23 -0.58 2.67 -7.53
N GLN A 24 0.39 2.16 -6.76
CA GLN A 24 1.20 1.00 -7.16
C GLN A 24 0.35 -0.27 -7.32
N VAL A 25 -0.58 -0.54 -6.40
CA VAL A 25 -1.53 -1.66 -6.53
C VAL A 25 -2.38 -1.49 -7.78
N SER A 26 -2.92 -0.30 -8.04
CA SER A 26 -3.71 -0.03 -9.24
C SER A 26 -2.92 -0.27 -10.53
N ALA A 27 -1.64 0.13 -10.57
CA ALA A 27 -0.80 -0.08 -11.74
C ALA A 27 -0.47 -1.57 -11.98
N TYR A 28 -0.21 -2.33 -10.92
CA TYR A 28 0.03 -3.77 -11.04
C TYR A 28 -1.23 -4.57 -11.32
N ASP A 29 -2.39 -4.10 -10.88
CA ASP A 29 -3.68 -4.70 -11.22
C ASP A 29 -3.95 -4.60 -12.73
N GLU A 30 -3.75 -3.41 -13.30
CA GLU A 30 -3.84 -3.21 -14.76
C GLU A 30 -2.84 -4.09 -15.52
N SER A 31 -1.61 -4.18 -15.02
CA SER A 31 -0.56 -5.02 -15.62
C SER A 31 -0.94 -6.52 -15.59
N PHE A 32 -1.52 -6.98 -14.48
CA PHE A 32 -2.00 -8.34 -14.34
C PHE A 32 -3.18 -8.61 -15.26
N ARG A 33 -4.15 -7.70 -15.35
CA ARG A 33 -5.29 -7.81 -16.28
C ARG A 33 -4.84 -7.94 -17.73
N ALA A 34 -3.87 -7.13 -18.16
CA ALA A 34 -3.32 -7.22 -19.51
C ALA A 34 -2.61 -8.56 -19.77
N ALA A 35 -1.85 -9.07 -18.80
CA ALA A 35 -1.19 -10.37 -18.90
C ALA A 35 -2.20 -11.53 -18.94
N GLU A 36 -3.25 -11.48 -18.12
CA GLU A 36 -4.35 -12.45 -18.10
C GLU A 36 -5.08 -12.52 -19.44
N ILE A 37 -5.44 -11.37 -20.03
CA ILE A 37 -6.08 -11.32 -21.35
C ILE A 37 -5.18 -11.96 -22.42
N ARG A 38 -3.88 -11.65 -22.42
CA ARG A 38 -2.95 -12.22 -23.40
C ARG A 38 -2.81 -13.74 -23.22
N PHE A 39 -2.68 -14.19 -21.98
CA PHE A 39 -2.57 -15.62 -21.66
C PHE A 39 -3.82 -16.40 -22.09
N ASN A 40 -5.01 -15.90 -21.76
CA ASN A 40 -6.29 -16.54 -22.10
C ASN A 40 -6.55 -16.60 -23.60
N ASN A 41 -6.03 -15.63 -24.37
CA ASN A 41 -6.10 -15.64 -25.84
C ASN A 41 -4.97 -16.45 -26.51
N GLY A 42 -4.11 -17.12 -25.74
CA GLY A 42 -3.01 -17.93 -26.26
C GLY A 42 -1.84 -17.13 -26.85
N VAL A 43 -1.83 -15.81 -26.69
CA VAL A 43 -0.77 -14.92 -27.20
C VAL A 43 0.25 -14.52 -26.13
N GLY A 44 -0.01 -14.86 -24.86
CA GLY A 44 0.86 -14.63 -23.71
C GLY A 44 1.38 -15.92 -23.09
N THR A 45 2.51 -15.85 -22.39
CA THR A 45 3.13 -17.01 -21.74
C THR A 45 2.66 -17.18 -20.28
N SER A 46 2.76 -18.39 -19.74
CA SER A 46 2.49 -18.65 -18.31
C SER A 46 3.48 -17.93 -17.39
N ILE A 47 4.71 -17.69 -17.87
CA ILE A 47 5.74 -16.94 -17.12
C ILE A 47 5.33 -15.47 -16.96
N ASP A 48 4.85 -14.83 -18.03
CA ASP A 48 4.38 -13.44 -17.98
C ASP A 48 3.19 -13.28 -17.04
N TYR A 49 2.23 -14.21 -17.13
CA TYR A 49 1.06 -14.27 -16.25
C TYR A 49 1.47 -14.36 -14.77
N LEU A 50 2.32 -15.35 -14.43
CA LEU A 50 2.77 -15.57 -13.06
C LEU A 50 3.61 -14.39 -12.54
N THR A 51 4.41 -13.76 -13.41
CA THR A 51 5.22 -12.60 -13.05
C THR A 51 4.32 -11.41 -12.69
N ALA A 52 3.33 -11.10 -13.54
CA ALA A 52 2.40 -10.01 -13.28
C ALA A 52 1.55 -10.26 -12.02
N LYS A 53 1.07 -11.49 -11.84
CA LYS A 53 0.34 -11.91 -10.62
C LYS A 53 1.19 -11.72 -9.36
N ASN A 54 2.43 -12.21 -9.38
CA ASN A 54 3.34 -12.11 -8.23
C ASN A 54 3.66 -10.65 -7.88
N ASN A 55 3.75 -9.77 -8.87
CA ASN A 55 3.96 -8.34 -8.63
C ASN A 55 2.74 -7.69 -7.97
N LEU A 56 1.53 -7.99 -8.44
CA LEU A 56 0.29 -7.54 -7.80
C LEU A 56 0.18 -8.05 -6.36
N ASP A 57 0.44 -9.34 -6.12
CA ASP A 57 0.41 -9.94 -4.79
C ASP A 57 1.38 -9.23 -3.83
N ARG A 58 2.61 -8.94 -4.27
CA ARG A 58 3.62 -8.20 -3.48
C ARG A 58 3.20 -6.75 -3.20
N ALA A 59 2.58 -6.09 -4.17
CA ALA A 59 2.09 -4.73 -4.01
C ALA A 59 0.94 -4.68 -2.98
N ASN A 60 0.03 -5.65 -3.02
CA ASN A 60 -1.04 -5.79 -2.03
C ASN A 60 -0.50 -6.01 -0.61
N LEU A 61 0.50 -6.88 -0.43
CA LEU A 61 1.14 -7.10 0.87
C LEU A 61 1.80 -5.82 1.41
N SER A 62 2.46 -5.07 0.51
CA SER A 62 3.07 -3.78 0.86
C SER A 62 2.02 -2.75 1.28
N LEU A 63 0.90 -2.67 0.55
CA LEU A 63 -0.23 -1.78 0.85
C LEU A 63 -0.85 -2.10 2.22
N ILE A 64 -1.07 -3.38 2.52
CA ILE A 64 -1.61 -3.82 3.82
C ILE A 64 -0.71 -3.37 4.96
N THR A 65 0.60 -3.58 4.81
CA THR A 65 1.59 -3.16 5.82
C THR A 65 1.57 -1.66 6.02
N ALA A 66 1.56 -0.87 4.95
CA ALA A 66 1.51 0.58 5.02
C ALA A 66 0.20 1.12 5.61
N LYS A 67 -0.93 0.47 5.34
CA LYS A 67 -2.22 0.81 5.95
C LYS A 67 -2.15 0.69 7.47
N TYR A 68 -1.62 -0.41 7.98
CA TYR A 68 -1.52 -0.62 9.42
C TYR A 68 -0.48 0.30 10.09
N ASP A 69 0.64 0.61 9.44
CA ASP A 69 1.59 1.62 9.93
C ASP A 69 0.94 3.02 10.02
N TYR A 70 0.18 3.42 8.99
CA TYR A 70 -0.54 4.69 9.01
C TYR A 70 -1.59 4.76 10.14
N VAL A 71 -2.37 3.69 10.33
CA VAL A 71 -3.36 3.60 11.42
C VAL A 71 -2.66 3.69 12.79
N LEU A 72 -1.56 2.96 12.98
CA LEU A 72 -0.80 2.97 14.22
C LEU A 72 -0.25 4.37 14.53
N ARG A 73 0.37 5.04 13.55
CA ARG A 73 0.94 6.38 13.74
C ARG A 73 -0.11 7.45 14.00
N THR A 74 -1.31 7.28 13.44
CA THR A 74 -2.46 8.12 13.77
C THR A 74 -2.83 7.98 15.25
N LYS A 75 -2.92 6.75 15.77
CA LYS A 75 -3.21 6.50 17.20
C LYS A 75 -2.11 7.01 18.13
N VAL A 76 -0.83 6.92 17.73
CA VAL A 76 0.29 7.51 18.49
C VAL A 76 0.19 9.04 18.54
N LEU A 77 -0.17 9.70 17.44
CA LEU A 77 -0.39 11.14 17.43
C LEU A 77 -1.56 11.54 18.34
N ASP A 78 -2.68 10.81 18.27
CA ASP A 78 -3.85 11.05 19.13
C ASP A 78 -3.48 10.96 20.62
N TYR A 79 -2.67 9.97 21.00
CA TYR A 79 -2.14 9.82 22.36
C TYR A 79 -1.37 11.05 22.83
N TYR A 80 -0.41 11.55 22.04
CA TYR A 80 0.37 12.74 22.41
C TYR A 80 -0.46 14.03 22.41
N GLN A 81 -1.57 14.07 21.66
CA GLN A 81 -2.52 15.19 21.66
C GLN A 81 -3.54 15.11 22.80
N GLY A 82 -3.52 14.07 23.63
CA GLY A 82 -4.49 13.88 24.71
C GLY A 82 -5.90 13.57 24.22
N LYS A 83 -6.05 13.10 22.96
CA LYS A 83 -7.33 12.66 22.42
C LYS A 83 -7.67 11.26 22.96
N GLN A 84 -8.95 11.01 23.19
CA GLN A 84 -9.42 9.73 23.72
C GLN A 84 -9.20 8.61 22.70
N LEU A 85 -8.45 7.58 23.10
CA LEU A 85 -8.26 6.34 22.34
C LEU A 85 -9.52 5.49 22.51
N TRP A 86 -10.42 5.54 21.53
CA TRP A 86 -11.49 4.54 21.36
C TRP A 86 -10.95 3.33 20.61
#